data_AF-A0A7Y5G1U0-F1
#
_entry.id   AF-A0A7Y5G1U0-F1
#
_cell.length_a   1.000
_cell.length_b   1.000
_cell.length_c   1.000
_cell.angle_alpha   90.00
_cell.angle_beta   90.00
_cell.angle_gamma   90.00
#
_symmetry.space_group_name_H-M   'P 1'
#
loop_
_entity.id
_entity.type
_entity.pdbx_description
1 polymer ?
#
loop_
_entity_poly.entity_id
_entity_poly.type
_entity_poly.pdbx_seq_one_letter_code
_entity_poly.pdbx_strand_id
1 'polypeptide(L)'
;MFELFIAKRYLRSKRQVKFISLITYISIAGVAIGTAALVIVLSVMNGFESEVRSRIIGFDAHIKVKTFHDKGLDDYRAVAEKIRGVPHIVAASPYIFNKGLILSNGQDRKEGVIVKGIDPQRES
;
A
#
# COMPACT_ATOMS: atom_id res chain seq x y z
N MET A 1 -8.46 -23.10 36.92
CA MET A 1 -9.63 -22.19 37.05
C MET A 1 -9.72 -21.49 38.42
N PHE A 2 -9.15 -22.07 39.49
CA PHE A 2 -9.10 -21.45 40.82
C PHE A 2 -8.13 -20.25 40.92
N GLU A 3 -7.04 -20.22 40.13
CA GLU A 3 -6.04 -19.13 40.20
C GLU A 3 -6.60 -17.78 39.75
N LEU A 4 -7.40 -17.75 38.68
CA LEU A 4 -8.09 -16.53 38.23
C LEU A 4 -9.07 -16.00 39.29
N PHE A 5 -9.69 -16.90 40.06
CA PHE A 5 -10.62 -16.53 41.13
C PHE A 5 -9.88 -15.94 42.34
N ILE A 6 -8.73 -16.51 42.69
CA ILE A 6 -7.86 -16.01 43.77
C ILE A 6 -7.24 -14.66 43.37
N ALA A 7 -6.71 -14.54 42.15
CA ALA A 7 -6.15 -13.30 41.63
C ALA A 7 -7.18 -12.17 41.60
N LYS A 8 -8.40 -12.44 41.09
CA LYS A 8 -9.50 -11.46 41.05
C LYS A 8 -9.99 -11.10 42.46
N ARG A 9 -9.97 -12.03 43.42
CA ARG A 9 -10.38 -11.76 44.81
C ARG A 9 -9.35 -10.94 45.58
N TYR A 10 -8.05 -11.19 45.36
CA TYR A 10 -6.98 -10.35 45.92
C TYR A 10 -7.00 -8.93 45.33
N LEU A 11 -7.28 -8.79 44.03
CA LEU A 11 -7.51 -7.47 43.42
C LEU A 11 -8.73 -6.73 43.99
N ARG A 12 -9.73 -7.45 44.54
CA ARG A 12 -11.06 -6.92 44.87
C ARG A 12 -11.33 -6.79 46.38
N SER A 13 -10.48 -7.34 47.26
CA SER A 13 -10.75 -7.38 48.70
C SER A 13 -10.27 -6.13 49.47
N LYS A 14 -11.19 -5.17 49.56
CA LYS A 14 -11.48 -4.11 50.57
C LYS A 14 -10.58 -4.05 51.84
N ARG A 15 -10.15 -2.85 52.28
CA ARG A 15 -11.02 -1.79 52.88
C ARG A 15 -10.30 -0.50 53.35
N GLN A 16 -8.96 -0.44 53.39
CA GLN A 16 -8.20 0.78 53.77
C GLN A 16 -7.44 1.47 52.61
N VAL A 17 -7.63 1.01 51.37
CA VAL A 17 -6.64 1.17 50.29
C VAL A 17 -7.16 1.93 49.05
N LYS A 18 -8.17 2.81 49.20
CA LYS A 18 -8.79 3.51 48.05
C LYS A 18 -7.77 4.30 47.21
N PHE A 19 -6.78 4.95 47.83
CA PHE A 19 -5.71 5.66 47.11
C PHE A 19 -4.80 4.72 46.31
N ILE A 20 -4.39 3.58 46.88
CA ILE A 20 -3.55 2.60 46.18
C ILE A 20 -4.34 1.94 45.02
N SER A 21 -5.64 1.72 45.22
CA SER A 21 -6.51 1.22 44.15
C SER A 21 -6.59 2.21 42.97
N LEU A 22 -6.65 3.52 43.23
CA LEU A 22 -6.67 4.55 42.18
C LEU A 22 -5.35 4.58 41.41
N ILE A 23 -4.21 4.56 42.12
CA ILE A 23 -2.87 4.53 41.49
C ILE A 23 -2.74 3.30 40.59
N THR A 24 -3.19 2.13 41.06
CA THR A 24 -3.14 0.89 40.29
C THR A 24 -3.94 0.99 38.98
N TYR A 25 -5.13 1.59 39.01
CA TYR A 25 -5.92 1.83 37.79
C TYR A 25 -5.22 2.78 36.82
N ILE A 26 -4.65 3.87 37.32
CA ILE A 26 -3.92 4.84 36.49
C ILE A 26 -2.68 4.19 35.86
N SER A 27 -1.92 3.39 36.62
CA SER A 27 -0.75 2.68 36.12
C SER A 27 -1.12 1.68 35.02
N ILE A 28 -2.19 0.90 35.20
CA ILE A 28 -2.67 -0.05 34.18
C ILE A 28 -3.12 0.71 32.93
N ALA A 29 -3.88 1.80 33.09
CA ALA A 29 -4.33 2.61 31.97
C ALA A 29 -3.16 3.23 31.19
N GLY A 30 -2.13 3.73 31.89
CA GLY A 30 -0.94 4.29 31.27
C GLY A 30 -0.16 3.27 30.43
N VAL A 31 0.07 2.07 30.97
CA VAL A 31 0.74 0.98 30.23
C VAL A 31 -0.12 0.52 29.05
N ALA A 32 -1.43 0.39 29.23
CA ALA A 32 -2.34 -0.01 28.16
C ALA A 32 -2.33 1.00 27.00
N ILE A 33 -2.42 2.30 27.30
CA ILE A 33 -2.38 3.37 26.28
C ILE A 33 -1.01 3.40 25.59
N GLY A 34 0.09 3.33 26.34
CA GLY A 34 1.44 3.36 25.77
C GLY A 34 1.73 2.18 24.86
N THR A 35 1.37 0.96 25.29
CA THR A 35 1.55 -0.25 24.47
C THR A 35 0.62 -0.26 23.27
N ALA A 36 -0.64 0.17 23.40
CA ALA A 36 -1.56 0.28 22.29
C ALA A 36 -1.06 1.25 21.21
N ALA A 37 -0.54 2.42 21.59
CA ALA A 37 0.03 3.37 20.64
C ALA A 37 1.20 2.78 19.86
N LEU A 38 2.14 2.10 20.54
CA LEU A 38 3.27 1.44 19.88
C LEU A 38 2.82 0.34 18.92
N VAL A 39 1.86 -0.50 19.32
CA VAL A 39 1.31 -1.56 18.47
C VAL A 39 0.60 -0.98 17.24
N ILE A 40 -0.16 0.10 17.40
CA ILE A 40 -0.84 0.77 16.27
C ILE A 40 0.17 1.31 15.27
N VAL A 41 1.20 2.02 15.73
CA VAL A 41 2.24 2.58 14.85
C VAL A 41 2.95 1.47 14.09
N LEU A 42 3.36 0.39 14.77
CA LEU A 42 3.99 -0.76 14.13
C LEU A 42 3.06 -1.43 13.11
N SER A 43 1.77 -1.57 13.44
CA SER A 43 0.78 -2.17 12.54
C SER A 43 0.58 -1.34 11.27
N VAL A 44 0.52 -0.02 11.40
CA VAL A 44 0.41 0.90 10.27
C VAL A 44 1.66 0.83 9.40
N MET A 45 2.86 0.87 10.00
CA MET A 45 4.13 0.78 9.28
C MET A 45 4.24 -0.55 8.52
N ASN A 46 3.94 -1.68 9.17
CA ASN A 46 4.00 -3.00 8.56
C ASN A 46 2.97 -3.15 7.41
N GLY A 47 1.76 -2.65 7.60
CA GLY A 47 0.73 -2.65 6.55
C GLY A 47 1.13 -1.77 5.37
N PHE A 48 1.70 -0.60 5.63
CA PHE A 48 2.18 0.32 4.60
C PHE A 48 3.38 -0.24 3.84
N GLU A 49 4.33 -0.90 4.51
CA GLU A 49 5.47 -1.56 3.85
C GLU A 49 4.98 -2.62 2.86
N SER A 50 4.01 -3.44 3.26
CA SER A 50 3.40 -4.44 2.38
C SER A 50 2.71 -3.79 1.16
N GLU A 51 1.99 -2.70 1.36
CA GLU A 51 1.28 -1.97 0.30
C GLU A 51 2.25 -1.26 -0.66
N VAL A 52 3.31 -0.66 -0.14
CA VAL A 52 4.35 -0.02 -0.97
C VAL A 52 5.11 -1.08 -1.76
N ARG A 53 5.49 -2.18 -1.13
CA ARG A 53 6.17 -3.30 -1.80
C ARG A 53 5.31 -3.89 -2.90
N SER A 54 4.02 -4.13 -2.65
CA SER A 54 3.10 -4.70 -3.63
C SER A 54 2.91 -3.75 -4.83
N ARG A 55 2.77 -2.44 -4.60
CA ARG A 55 2.65 -1.44 -5.67
C ARG A 55 3.92 -1.28 -6.50
N ILE A 56 5.09 -1.35 -5.88
CA ILE A 56 6.37 -1.26 -6.61
C ILE A 56 6.57 -2.46 -7.53
N ILE A 57 6.23 -3.67 -7.07
CA ILE A 57 6.50 -4.91 -7.82
C ILE A 57 5.36 -5.25 -8.80
N GLY A 58 4.12 -4.86 -8.48
CA GLY A 58 2.94 -5.31 -9.22
C GLY A 58 2.44 -4.38 -10.33
N PHE A 59 2.89 -3.12 -10.41
CA PHE A 59 2.19 -2.11 -11.21
C PHE A 59 2.98 -1.55 -12.40
N ASP A 60 4.26 -1.88 -12.55
CA ASP A 60 5.08 -1.37 -13.65
C ASP A 60 5.73 -2.53 -14.43
N ALA A 61 5.84 -2.36 -15.75
CA ALA A 61 6.49 -3.37 -16.58
C ALA A 61 7.95 -3.50 -16.15
N HIS A 62 8.42 -4.74 -15.93
CA HIS A 62 9.80 -5.02 -15.54
C HIS A 62 10.83 -4.35 -16.46
N ILE A 63 10.49 -4.19 -17.74
CA ILE A 63 11.32 -3.54 -18.75
C ILE A 63 10.45 -2.62 -19.61
N LYS A 64 10.87 -1.36 -19.77
CA LYS A 64 10.26 -0.37 -20.68
C LYS A 64 11.24 0.00 -21.78
N VAL A 65 10.86 -0.25 -23.03
CA VAL A 65 11.62 0.20 -24.20
C VAL A 65 11.04 1.52 -24.68
N LYS A 66 11.89 2.56 -24.78
CA LYS A 66 11.53 3.89 -25.26
C LYS A 66 12.63 4.43 -26.17
N THR A 67 12.27 5.32 -27.09
CA THR A 67 13.24 6.09 -27.87
C THR A 67 13.81 7.24 -27.03
N PHE A 68 15.07 7.63 -27.26
CA PHE A 68 15.74 8.72 -26.54
C PHE A 68 15.01 10.08 -26.55
N HIS A 69 14.18 10.36 -27.55
CA HIS A 69 13.52 11.66 -27.75
C HIS A 69 11.99 11.61 -27.58
N ASP A 70 11.44 10.56 -26.96
CA ASP A 70 9.97 10.37 -26.81
C ASP A 70 9.18 10.46 -28.14
N LYS A 71 9.84 10.24 -29.29
CA LYS A 71 9.26 10.37 -30.64
C LYS A 71 8.36 9.18 -31.05
N GLY A 72 8.08 8.26 -30.14
CA GLY A 72 7.40 7.00 -30.46
C GLY A 72 8.30 6.04 -31.25
N LEU A 73 7.88 4.78 -31.37
CA LEU A 73 8.53 3.79 -32.23
C LEU A 73 7.80 3.75 -33.58
N ASP A 74 8.48 4.07 -34.68
CA ASP A 74 7.90 4.01 -36.03
C ASP A 74 7.51 2.58 -36.44
N ASP A 75 8.37 1.60 -36.15
CA ASP A 75 8.10 0.17 -36.38
C ASP A 75 8.06 -0.61 -35.05
N TYR A 76 7.05 -0.31 -34.24
CA TYR A 76 6.85 -1.02 -32.96
C TYR A 76 6.61 -2.52 -33.15
N ARG A 77 6.14 -2.96 -34.33
CA ARG A 77 5.79 -4.36 -34.60
C ARG A 77 7.04 -5.22 -34.76
N ALA A 78 7.99 -4.79 -35.60
CA ALA A 78 9.25 -5.52 -35.77
C ALA A 78 10.06 -5.59 -34.47
N VAL A 79 10.05 -4.51 -33.67
CA VAL A 79 10.73 -4.48 -32.38
C VAL A 79 10.04 -5.39 -31.36
N ALA A 80 8.70 -5.40 -31.31
CA ALA A 80 7.95 -6.29 -30.43
C ALA A 80 8.19 -7.78 -30.75
N GLU A 81 8.22 -8.16 -32.02
CA GLU A 81 8.52 -9.54 -32.44
C GLU A 81 9.95 -9.96 -32.08
N LYS A 82 10.94 -9.06 -32.28
CA LYS A 82 12.32 -9.32 -31.88
C LYS A 82 12.47 -9.50 -30.36
N ILE A 83 11.71 -8.75 -29.58
CA ILE A 83 11.70 -8.85 -28.11
C ILE A 83 11.02 -10.16 -27.68
N ARG A 84 9.88 -10.54 -28.27
CA ARG A 84 9.21 -11.82 -27.96
C ARG A 84 10.09 -13.05 -28.23
N GLY A 85 11.02 -12.96 -29.18
CA GLY A 85 11.97 -14.05 -29.46
C GLY A 85 13.08 -14.23 -28.42
N VAL A 86 13.22 -13.34 -27.44
CA VAL A 86 14.25 -13.45 -26.40
C VAL A 86 13.79 -14.42 -25.31
N PRO A 87 14.60 -15.42 -24.92
CA PRO A 87 14.25 -16.33 -23.84
C PRO A 87 14.07 -15.55 -22.53
N HIS A 88 13.09 -15.94 -21.71
CA HIS A 88 12.66 -15.31 -20.44
C HIS A 88 11.67 -14.12 -20.58
N ILE A 89 11.25 -13.76 -21.80
CA ILE A 89 10.19 -12.75 -21.99
C ILE A 89 8.83 -13.44 -22.06
N VAL A 90 7.96 -13.13 -21.09
CA VAL A 90 6.60 -13.72 -20.98
C VAL A 90 5.64 -13.03 -21.95
N ALA A 91 5.66 -11.70 -22.00
CA ALA A 91 4.76 -10.90 -22.82
C ALA A 91 5.42 -9.59 -23.26
N ALA A 92 5.02 -9.09 -24.43
CA ALA A 92 5.40 -7.77 -24.92
C ALA A 92 4.16 -7.07 -25.50
N SER A 93 3.78 -5.95 -24.88
CA SER A 93 2.64 -5.12 -25.26
C SER A 93 3.11 -3.69 -25.60
N PRO A 94 2.67 -3.11 -26.73
CA PRO A 94 2.90 -1.71 -27.00
C PRO A 94 2.04 -0.84 -26.07
N TYR A 95 2.60 0.25 -25.57
CA TYR A 95 1.86 1.22 -24.78
C TYR A 95 2.10 2.64 -25.30
N ILE A 96 1.08 3.48 -25.15
CA ILE A 96 1.16 4.92 -25.43
C ILE A 96 1.00 5.64 -24.10
N PHE A 97 1.89 6.58 -23.80
CA PHE A 97 1.87 7.33 -22.55
C PHE A 97 1.96 8.82 -22.84
N ASN A 98 0.81 9.49 -22.88
CA ASN A 98 0.71 10.90 -23.26
C ASN A 98 -0.03 11.70 -22.20
N LYS A 99 0.28 13.00 -22.11
CA LYS A 99 -0.46 13.94 -21.26
C LYS A 99 -1.72 14.38 -22.01
N GLY A 100 -2.86 14.29 -21.34
CA GLY A 100 -4.16 14.74 -21.84
C GLY A 100 -4.79 15.74 -20.89
N LEU A 101 -5.84 16.42 -21.36
CA LEU A 101 -6.67 17.27 -20.53
C LEU A 101 -8.09 16.69 -20.54
N ILE A 102 -8.63 16.40 -19.37
CA ILE A 102 -10.05 16.02 -19.26
C ILE A 102 -10.86 17.28 -18.95
N LEU A 103 -11.95 17.44 -19.69
CA LEU A 103 -12.93 18.50 -19.50
C LEU A 103 -14.23 17.83 -19.06
N SER A 104 -14.76 18.24 -17.90
CA SER A 104 -16.10 17.83 -17.47
C SER A 104 -17.10 18.89 -17.87
N ASN A 105 -18.12 18.53 -18.65
CA ASN A 105 -19.20 19.46 -18.99
C ASN A 105 -19.93 19.89 -17.71
N GLY A 106 -19.81 21.16 -17.34
CA GLY A 106 -20.58 21.78 -16.24
C GLY A 106 -19.75 22.52 -15.19
N GLN A 107 -18.44 22.32 -15.12
CA GLN A 107 -17.55 23.16 -14.30
C GLN A 107 -16.25 23.41 -15.08
N ASP A 108 -15.68 24.62 -14.99
CA ASP A 108 -14.36 25.01 -15.53
C ASP A 108 -13.17 24.25 -14.87
N ARG A 109 -13.39 23.00 -14.49
CA ARG A 109 -12.38 22.09 -13.93
C ARG A 109 -11.68 21.41 -15.08
N LYS A 110 -10.58 22.03 -15.49
CA LYS A 110 -9.60 21.44 -16.40
C LYS A 110 -8.57 20.72 -15.54
N GLU A 111 -8.51 19.40 -15.66
CA GLU A 111 -7.51 18.60 -14.96
C GLU A 111 -6.58 17.93 -15.96
N GLY A 112 -5.27 18.15 -15.77
CA GLY A 112 -4.25 17.47 -16.55
C GLY A 112 -4.15 16.03 -16.09
N VAL A 113 -4.31 15.09 -17.01
CA VAL A 113 -4.21 13.66 -16.73
C VAL A 113 -3.12 13.02 -17.58
N ILE A 114 -2.63 11.89 -17.11
CA ILE A 114 -1.77 11.02 -17.90
C ILE A 114 -2.65 9.92 -18.48
N VAL A 115 -2.65 9.80 -19.81
CA VAL A 115 -3.38 8.78 -20.54
C VAL A 115 -2.40 7.67 -20.90
N LYS A 116 -2.63 6.47 -20.36
CA LYS A 116 -1.93 5.24 -20.73
C LYS A 116 -2.85 4.41 -21.63
N GLY A 117 -2.55 4.38 -22.93
CA GLY A 117 -3.18 3.47 -23.88
C GLY A 117 -2.48 2.12 -23.83
N ILE A 118 -3.25 1.05 -23.66
CA ILE A 118 -2.78 -0.34 -23.66
C ILE A 118 -3.59 -1.18 -24.64
N ASP A 119 -2.99 -2.24 -25.18
CA ASP A 119 -3.69 -3.27 -25.95
C ASP A 119 -4.05 -4.46 -25.03
N PRO A 120 -5.32 -4.62 -24.62
CA PRO A 120 -5.72 -5.63 -23.65
C PRO A 120 -5.45 -7.07 -24.10
N GLN A 121 -5.39 -7.33 -25.41
CA GLN A 121 -5.19 -8.68 -25.95
C GLN A 121 -3.72 -9.12 -25.92
N ARG A 122 -2.79 -8.20 -25.66
CA ARG A 122 -1.33 -8.44 -25.71
C ARG A 122 -0.63 -8.31 -24.34
N GLU A 123 -1.39 -8.06 -23.28
CA GLU A 123 -0.88 -7.77 -21.93
C GLU A 123 -0.82 -9.00 -21.00
N SER A 124 -0.82 -10.22 -21.55
CA SER A 124 -0.76 -11.49 -20.81
C SER A 124 0.51 -12.26 -21.11
#